data_AF-T0QJ80-F1
#
_entry.id   AF-T0QJ80-F1
#
_cell.length_a   1.000
_cell.length_b   1.000
_cell.length_c   1.000
_cell.angle_alpha   90.00
_cell.angle_beta   90.00
_cell.angle_gamma   90.00
#
_symmetry.space_group_name_H-M   'P 1'
#
loop_
_entity.id
_entity.type
_entity.pdbx_description
1 polymer ?
#
loop_
_entity_poly.entity_id
_entity_poly.type
_entity_poly.pdbx_seq_one_letter_code
_entity_poly.pdbx_strand_id
1 'polypeptide(L)'
;MRTSLSLLALVATTSVAAPTEACGSSNNKLLNAVVGKDSAGQPELSFTVLQIPDMHYTGNASYACRGPPHMPCGEYNMTDLIGRLVGHVQPNLIVFTGDQVENTEVQHVGHHIVYHGGRGQEGH
;
A
#
# COMPACT_ATOMS: atom_id res chain seq x y z
N MET A 1 28.33 33.46 -45.32
CA MET A 1 28.18 32.00 -45.15
C MET A 1 28.13 31.67 -43.67
N ARG A 2 26.94 31.36 -43.14
CA ARG A 2 26.75 30.69 -41.84
C ARG A 2 25.54 29.79 -41.99
N THR A 3 25.78 28.48 -42.03
CA THR A 3 24.79 27.43 -42.25
C THR A 3 24.03 27.17 -40.94
N SER A 4 22.71 27.27 -41.01
CA SER A 4 21.80 26.90 -39.92
C SER A 4 21.61 25.39 -39.91
N LEU A 5 22.06 24.71 -38.86
CA LEU A 5 21.76 23.29 -38.61
C LEU A 5 20.37 23.21 -37.96
N SER A 6 19.40 22.65 -38.69
CA SER A 6 18.11 22.26 -38.13
C SER A 6 18.22 20.83 -37.60
N LEU A 7 18.03 20.66 -36.29
CA LEU A 7 18.05 19.35 -35.64
C LEU A 7 16.61 18.80 -35.66
N LEU A 8 16.35 17.81 -36.52
CA LEU A 8 15.09 17.04 -36.52
C LEU A 8 15.13 16.06 -35.34
N ALA A 9 14.20 16.21 -34.39
CA ALA A 9 14.00 15.26 -33.30
C ALA A 9 13.24 14.02 -33.79
N LEU A 10 13.79 12.84 -33.48
CA LEU A 10 13.26 11.51 -33.79
C LEU A 10 12.08 11.19 -32.87
N VAL A 11 10.92 10.86 -33.42
CA VAL A 11 9.76 10.35 -32.67
C VAL A 11 9.84 8.83 -32.61
N ALA A 12 9.98 8.28 -31.41
CA ALA A 12 9.83 6.85 -31.16
C ALA A 12 8.54 6.60 -30.36
N THR A 13 7.51 6.08 -31.03
CA THR A 13 6.29 5.59 -30.37
C THR A 13 6.38 4.08 -30.25
N THR A 14 6.49 3.56 -29.03
CA THR A 14 6.25 2.14 -28.74
C THR A 14 5.04 2.03 -27.82
N SER A 15 3.95 1.49 -28.35
CA SER A 15 2.77 1.08 -27.59
C SER A 15 2.74 -0.44 -27.57
N VAL A 16 3.01 -1.03 -26.41
CA VAL A 16 2.79 -2.46 -26.17
C VAL A 16 1.47 -2.57 -25.42
N ALA A 17 0.43 -3.08 -26.08
CA ALA A 17 -0.82 -3.45 -25.43
C ALA A 17 -0.64 -4.81 -24.74
N ALA A 18 -0.89 -4.88 -23.44
CA ALA A 18 -0.94 -6.12 -22.66
C ALA A 18 -2.41 -6.43 -22.28
N PRO A 19 -2.77 -7.71 -22.12
CA PRO A 19 -4.16 -8.18 -22.13
C PRO A 19 -4.94 -7.74 -20.89
N THR A 20 -6.22 -7.41 -21.13
CA THR A 20 -7.19 -7.00 -20.11
C THR A 20 -7.70 -8.23 -19.34
N GLU A 21 -7.17 -8.45 -18.14
CA GLU A 21 -7.92 -9.16 -17.10
C GLU A 21 -8.76 -8.12 -16.35
N ALA A 22 -10.09 -8.21 -16.50
CA ALA A 22 -11.03 -7.35 -15.81
C ALA A 22 -11.12 -7.75 -14.33
N CYS A 23 -10.32 -7.11 -13.48
CA CYS A 23 -10.52 -7.15 -12.03
C CYS A 23 -11.15 -5.83 -11.56
N GLY A 24 -12.42 -5.91 -11.16
CA GLY A 24 -13.07 -4.92 -10.30
C GLY A 24 -13.55 -3.65 -10.99
N SER A 25 -14.74 -3.18 -10.58
CA SER A 25 -15.24 -1.85 -10.89
C SER A 25 -14.21 -0.81 -10.41
N SER A 26 -13.42 -0.30 -11.35
CA SER A 26 -12.44 0.74 -11.09
C SER A 26 -13.20 2.06 -10.95
N ASN A 27 -13.67 2.34 -9.73
CA ASN A 27 -13.89 3.72 -9.35
C ASN A 27 -12.52 4.38 -9.53
N ASN A 28 -12.33 5.14 -10.61
CA ASN A 28 -11.06 5.79 -10.93
C ASN A 28 -10.69 6.77 -9.81
N LYS A 29 -10.10 6.26 -8.74
CA LYS A 29 -9.50 7.04 -7.67
C LYS A 29 -8.18 7.55 -8.22
N LEU A 30 -8.22 8.75 -8.79
CA LEU A 30 -7.03 9.46 -9.22
C LEU A 30 -6.17 9.77 -8.00
N LEU A 31 -4.92 9.29 -8.02
CA LEU A 31 -3.90 9.65 -7.04
C LEU A 31 -3.24 10.95 -7.51
N ASN A 32 -3.28 11.98 -6.66
CA ASN A 32 -2.74 13.29 -6.98
C ASN A 32 -1.52 13.60 -6.10
N ALA A 33 -0.45 14.08 -6.72
CA ALA A 33 0.68 14.68 -6.02
C ALA A 33 0.32 16.09 -5.53
N VAL A 34 0.95 16.51 -4.44
CA VAL A 34 0.82 17.87 -3.88
C VAL A 34 1.85 18.77 -4.55
N VAL A 35 1.39 19.92 -5.04
CA VAL A 35 2.26 20.97 -5.62
C VAL A 35 2.82 21.83 -4.49
N GLY A 36 4.14 21.92 -4.41
CA GLY A 36 4.89 22.75 -3.47
C GLY A 36 5.96 23.58 -4.18
N LYS A 37 6.92 24.05 -3.39
CA LYS A 37 8.13 24.71 -3.88
C LYS A 37 9.36 24.13 -3.19
N ASP A 38 10.44 23.94 -3.94
CA ASP A 38 11.72 23.50 -3.39
C ASP A 38 12.44 24.65 -2.65
N SER A 39 13.64 24.36 -2.13
CA SER A 39 14.49 25.35 -1.44
C SER A 39 14.92 26.54 -2.31
N ALA A 40 14.86 26.40 -3.64
CA ALA A 40 15.15 27.46 -4.61
C ALA A 40 13.88 28.21 -5.07
N GLY A 41 12.71 27.86 -4.52
CA GLY A 41 11.42 28.45 -4.86
C GLY A 41 10.82 27.94 -6.17
N GLN A 42 11.39 26.91 -6.78
CA GLN A 42 10.88 26.30 -8.01
C GLN A 42 9.72 25.35 -7.71
N PRO A 43 8.74 25.17 -8.62
CA PRO A 43 7.66 24.21 -8.44
C PRO A 43 8.19 22.79 -8.21
N GLU A 44 7.66 22.13 -7.19
CA GLU A 44 8.00 20.75 -6.85
C GLU A 44 6.72 19.93 -6.66
N LEU A 45 6.73 18.66 -7.05
CA LEU A 45 5.65 17.72 -6.78
C LEU A 45 6.08 16.76 -5.68
N SER A 46 5.23 16.58 -4.68
CA SER A 46 5.45 15.65 -3.57
C SER A 46 4.33 14.63 -3.49
N PHE A 47 4.69 13.37 -3.20
CA PHE A 47 3.75 12.29 -3.00
C PHE A 47 4.31 11.34 -1.95
N THR A 48 3.55 11.11 -0.88
CA THR A 48 3.98 10.32 0.28
C THR A 48 3.16 9.04 0.36
N VAL A 49 3.86 7.91 0.41
CA VAL A 49 3.27 6.58 0.65
C VAL A 49 3.64 6.15 2.06
N LEU A 50 2.64 5.86 2.90
CA LEU A 50 2.84 5.21 4.19
C LEU A 50 2.58 3.71 4.05
N GLN A 51 3.61 2.90 4.26
CA GLN A 51 3.50 1.45 4.23
C GLN A 51 3.32 0.91 5.66
N ILE A 52 2.32 0.05 5.85
CA ILE A 52 2.03 -0.64 7.12
C ILE A 52 2.19 -2.15 6.88
N PRO A 53 3.35 -2.74 7.21
CA PRO A 53 3.60 -4.16 7.04
C PRO A 53 3.15 -4.98 8.26
N ASP A 54 2.83 -6.26 8.02
CA ASP A 54 2.99 -7.36 8.99
C ASP A 54 2.38 -7.12 10.38
N MET A 55 1.16 -6.59 10.41
CA MET A 55 0.54 -6.17 11.67
C MET A 55 0.02 -7.33 12.52
N HIS A 56 -0.32 -8.48 11.90
CA HIS A 56 -0.90 -9.63 12.58
C HIS A 56 -2.05 -9.25 13.54
N TYR A 57 -3.04 -8.49 13.05
CA TYR A 57 -4.21 -8.12 13.86
C TYR A 57 -5.10 -9.32 14.15
N THR A 58 -5.42 -9.54 15.41
CA THR A 58 -6.42 -10.52 15.84
C THR A 58 -7.84 -9.96 15.76
N GLY A 59 -7.97 -8.63 15.76
CA GLY A 59 -9.26 -7.92 15.86
C GLY A 59 -9.74 -7.73 17.30
N ASN A 60 -8.97 -8.17 18.29
CA ASN A 60 -9.23 -7.93 19.70
C ASN A 60 -8.26 -6.89 20.24
N ALA A 61 -8.76 -5.68 20.51
CA ALA A 61 -7.95 -4.58 21.05
C ALA A 61 -7.19 -4.95 22.33
N SER A 62 -7.73 -5.84 23.17
CA SER A 62 -7.11 -6.30 24.42
C SER A 62 -6.17 -7.49 24.23
N TYR A 63 -5.94 -7.97 23.01
CA TYR A 63 -5.01 -9.04 22.73
C TYR A 63 -3.59 -8.64 23.16
N ALA A 64 -2.97 -9.45 24.01
CA ALA A 64 -1.70 -9.11 24.65
C ALA A 64 -0.54 -9.25 23.66
N CYS A 65 0.41 -8.31 23.72
CA CYS A 65 1.62 -8.40 22.91
C CYS A 65 2.49 -9.60 23.31
N ARG A 66 3.20 -10.18 22.34
CA ARG A 66 4.17 -11.25 22.57
C ARG A 66 5.53 -10.66 22.99
N GLY A 67 5.95 -10.93 24.24
CA GLY A 67 7.27 -10.52 24.76
C GLY A 67 7.55 -9.02 24.74
N PRO A 68 6.63 -8.14 25.19
CA PRO A 68 6.84 -6.70 25.09
C PRO A 68 7.93 -6.23 26.07
N PRO A 69 8.65 -5.14 25.73
CA PRO A 69 9.67 -4.57 26.62
C PRO A 69 9.04 -3.96 27.89
N HIS A 70 7.77 -3.54 27.83
CA HIS A 70 7.03 -2.93 28.93
C HIS A 70 5.56 -3.39 28.91
N MET A 71 4.95 -3.45 30.08
CA MET A 71 3.52 -3.76 30.27
C MET A 71 2.78 -2.57 30.90
N PRO A 72 1.47 -2.38 30.63
CA PRO A 72 0.63 -3.21 29.75
C PRO A 72 0.89 -2.94 28.26
N CYS A 73 0.81 -4.01 27.46
CA CYS A 73 0.87 -3.93 26.01
C CYS A 73 -0.26 -4.78 25.41
N GLY A 74 -1.00 -4.19 24.48
CA GLY A 74 -1.96 -4.92 23.66
C GLY A 74 -2.11 -4.33 22.26
N GLU A 75 -2.94 -4.98 21.46
CA GLU A 75 -3.25 -4.58 20.08
C GLU A 75 -3.73 -3.12 19.96
N TYR A 76 -4.39 -2.59 21.00
CA TYR A 76 -4.73 -1.16 21.09
C TYR A 76 -3.51 -0.23 20.95
N ASN A 77 -2.32 -0.64 21.40
CA ASN A 77 -1.10 0.14 21.25
C ASN A 77 -0.67 0.24 19.78
N MET A 78 -0.84 -0.84 19.01
CA MET A 78 -0.54 -0.86 17.58
C MET A 78 -1.51 0.05 16.82
N THR A 79 -2.80 0.01 17.16
CA THR A 79 -3.81 0.89 16.55
C THR A 79 -3.52 2.36 16.85
N ASP A 80 -3.17 2.67 18.10
CA ASP A 80 -2.77 4.04 18.50
C ASP A 80 -1.50 4.50 17.77
N LEU A 81 -0.49 3.65 17.63
CA LEU A 81 0.71 3.97 16.86
C LEU A 81 0.39 4.28 15.40
N ILE A 82 -0.40 3.45 14.72
CA ILE A 82 -0.83 3.70 13.34
C ILE A 82 -1.61 5.02 13.25
N GLY A 83 -2.54 5.27 14.17
CA GLY A 83 -3.30 6.52 14.20
C GLY A 83 -2.40 7.74 14.32
N ARG A 84 -1.40 7.69 15.21
CA ARG A 84 -0.39 8.75 15.36
C ARG A 84 0.47 8.91 14.11
N LEU A 85 0.90 7.81 13.48
CA LEU A 85 1.67 7.85 12.24
C LEU A 85 0.87 8.47 11.09
N VAL A 86 -0.38 8.07 10.91
CA VAL A 86 -1.26 8.63 9.87
C VAL A 86 -1.48 10.12 10.10
N GLY A 87 -1.77 10.53 11.35
CA GLY A 87 -1.96 11.94 11.70
C GLY A 87 -0.70 12.79 11.56
N HIS A 88 0.48 12.22 11.86
CA HIS A 88 1.75 12.93 11.77
C HIS A 88 2.28 13.03 10.33
N VAL A 89 2.29 11.91 9.59
CA VAL A 89 2.84 11.81 8.23
C VAL A 89 1.90 12.44 7.20
N GLN A 90 0.57 12.35 7.41
CA GLN A 90 -0.44 12.80 6.46
C GLN A 90 -0.19 12.27 5.02
N PRO A 91 -0.10 10.94 4.83
CA PRO A 91 0.28 10.35 3.56
C PRO A 91 -0.80 10.54 2.48
N ASN A 92 -0.38 10.58 1.22
CA ASN A 92 -1.30 10.58 0.07
C ASN A 92 -1.89 9.20 -0.19
N LEU A 93 -1.16 8.15 0.17
CA LEU A 93 -1.59 6.76 0.05
C LEU A 93 -1.08 5.96 1.25
N ILE A 94 -1.96 5.16 1.84
CA ILE A 94 -1.60 4.14 2.82
C ILE A 94 -1.67 2.79 2.12
N VAL A 95 -0.61 1.99 2.25
CA VAL A 95 -0.54 0.64 1.68
C VAL A 95 -0.27 -0.36 2.80
N PHE A 96 -1.08 -1.41 2.86
CA PHE A 96 -0.88 -2.54 3.76
C PHE A 96 -0.17 -3.66 3.02
N THR A 97 0.97 -4.12 3.52
CA THR A 97 1.83 -5.08 2.80
C THR A 97 1.96 -6.38 3.57
N GLY A 98 1.10 -7.34 3.25
CA GLY A 98 1.12 -8.71 3.79
C GLY A 98 0.70 -8.83 5.25
N ASP A 99 0.26 -10.01 5.65
CA ASP A 99 0.12 -10.47 7.05
C ASP A 99 -0.54 -9.45 7.99
N GLN A 100 -1.63 -8.83 7.50
CA GLN A 100 -2.41 -7.87 8.29
C GLN A 100 -3.28 -8.54 9.33
N VAL A 101 -3.68 -9.79 9.10
CA VAL A 101 -4.62 -10.54 9.93
C VAL A 101 -3.90 -11.76 10.50
N GLU A 102 -4.01 -11.93 11.80
CA GLU A 102 -3.48 -13.10 12.50
C GLU A 102 -4.36 -14.33 12.27
N ASN A 103 -3.74 -15.47 11.98
CA ASN A 103 -4.41 -16.72 11.65
C ASN A 103 -4.00 -17.89 12.58
N THR A 104 -2.94 -17.73 13.36
CA THR A 104 -2.40 -18.78 14.23
C THR A 104 -2.79 -18.59 15.69
N GLU A 105 -3.03 -17.36 16.12
CA GLU A 105 -3.27 -17.03 17.53
C GLU A 105 -4.76 -16.84 17.90
N VAL A 106 -5.64 -16.79 16.91
CA VAL A 106 -7.09 -16.71 17.09
C VAL A 106 -7.72 -18.10 17.04
N GLN A 107 -8.68 -18.35 17.94
CA GLN A 107 -9.46 -19.60 17.88
C GLN A 107 -10.36 -19.59 16.64
N HIS A 108 -10.07 -20.49 15.71
CA HIS A 108 -10.95 -20.78 14.59
C HIS A 108 -12.12 -21.62 15.06
N VAL A 109 -13.25 -20.97 15.35
CA VAL A 109 -14.52 -21.69 15.40
C VAL A 109 -14.85 -22.11 13.98
N GLY A 110 -14.99 -23.42 13.77
CA GLY A 110 -15.18 -24.04 12.45
C GLY A 110 -16.46 -23.60 11.77
N HIS A 111 -16.47 -22.39 11.20
CA HIS A 111 -17.37 -21.97 10.16
C HIS A 111 -16.48 -21.67 8.97
N HIS A 112 -16.54 -22.58 8.00
CA HIS A 112 -15.95 -22.46 6.68
C HIS A 112 -15.95 -21.00 6.19
N ILE A 113 -14.78 -20.38 6.12
CA ILE A 113 -14.57 -19.30 5.15
C ILE A 113 -14.31 -20.02 3.83
N VAL A 114 -15.37 -20.21 3.03
CA VAL A 114 -15.23 -20.67 1.64
C VAL A 114 -14.64 -19.50 0.86
N TYR A 115 -13.31 -19.46 0.73
CA TYR A 115 -12.68 -18.69 -0.32
C TYR A 115 -12.98 -19.39 -1.65
N HIS A 116 -13.92 -18.86 -2.43
CA HIS A 116 -14.03 -19.18 -3.86
C HIS A 116 -12.87 -18.51 -4.61
N GLY A 117 -11.66 -18.98 -4.36
CA GLY A 117 -10.45 -18.64 -5.09
C GLY A 117 -9.90 -19.91 -5.70
N GLY A 118 -10.21 -20.16 -6.98
CA GLY A 118 -9.74 -21.33 -7.69
C GLY A 118 -8.20 -21.39 -7.72
N ARG A 119 -7.64 -22.47 -7.19
CA ARG A 119 -6.37 -23.00 -7.67
C ARG A 119 -6.39 -24.51 -7.54
N GLY A 120 -6.09 -25.16 -8.66
CA GLY A 120 -6.20 -26.60 -8.86
C GLY A 120 -5.40 -27.41 -7.85
N GLN A 121 -5.98 -28.57 -7.56
CA GLN A 121 -5.33 -29.69 -6.92
C GLN A 121 -4.27 -30.30 -7.85
N GLU A 122 -3.07 -30.54 -7.34
CA GLU A 122 -2.25 -31.74 -7.54
C GLU A 122 -1.41 -31.84 -6.25
N GLY A 123 -1.27 -32.94 -5.52
CA GLY A 123 -1.54 -34.35 -5.74
C GLY A 123 -0.45 -35.10 -4.95
N HIS A 124 -0.87 -35.86 -3.92
CA HIS A 124 -0.17 -36.90 -3.15
C HIS A 124 1.35 -36.85 -2.93
#